data_AF-A0A6H9GXP4-F1
#
_entry.id   AF-A0A6H9GXP4-F1
#
_cell.length_a   1.000
_cell.length_b   1.000
_cell.length_c   1.000
_cell.angle_alpha   90.00
_cell.angle_beta   90.00
_cell.angle_gamma   90.00
#
_symmetry.space_group_name_H-M   'P 1'
#
loop_
_entity.id
_entity.type
_entity.pdbx_description
1 polymer ?
#
loop_
_entity_poly.entity_id
_entity_poly.type
_entity_poly.pdbx_seq_one_letter_code
_entity_poly.pdbx_strand_id
1 'polypeptide(L)'
;MPNNRSPFFGPLPTGFALAAFGALLVTSPALADVKAGVDAWSAGNYAAAIQQWKPLADKGDADAQFNLAQAYKLGRGVPVDLDKAEALYGKAAAQGHVQASDTYGLMLFQRGERQKAMPYIRNSAARGDARAEYLLGVAHFNGDIVEKDWVRAYALVSLAQRAGLPQAAGALSQMDAHIPLEDRQKSVALAAQLSAQADANRASQTAGAELGSGKVAPPLSPPPRLAVAPDSPARAGADYTVPQAASPRAAPQAKPSPARKPAPAPERPAAATGGAWRLQLGAFGVPGNAERLWATLSKRPEMAGSKRQLVPAGKLTKLYAAGFASKAQADRACSALKASGQECIVTS
;
A
#
# COMPACT_ATOMS: atom_id res chain seq x y z
N MET A 1 85.28 -50.41 -61.61
CA MET A 1 84.30 -51.21 -62.40
C MET A 1 82.88 -50.75 -62.05
N PRO A 2 81.92 -50.83 -62.98
CA PRO A 2 81.16 -49.66 -63.43
C PRO A 2 79.71 -49.58 -62.93
N ASN A 3 79.08 -48.46 -63.32
CA ASN A 3 77.69 -48.30 -63.77
C ASN A 3 76.53 -48.18 -62.76
N ASN A 4 76.01 -46.95 -62.69
CA ASN A 4 74.78 -46.54 -63.38
C ASN A 4 73.51 -47.36 -63.10
N ARG A 5 72.53 -46.72 -62.45
CA ARG A 5 71.20 -46.43 -63.03
C ARG A 5 70.28 -45.79 -61.99
N SER A 6 69.86 -44.56 -62.26
CA SER A 6 68.54 -44.08 -61.83
C SER A 6 67.49 -44.62 -62.81
N PRO A 7 66.25 -44.85 -62.36
CA PRO A 7 65.17 -44.11 -62.98
C PRO A 7 64.07 -43.61 -62.01
N PHE A 8 63.41 -42.56 -62.51
CA PHE A 8 62.14 -41.97 -62.13
C PHE A 8 61.02 -42.96 -61.72
N PHE A 9 60.09 -42.54 -60.84
CA PHE A 9 58.67 -42.26 -61.13
C PHE A 9 57.83 -42.08 -59.84
N GLY A 10 57.02 -41.00 -59.79
CA GLY A 10 55.74 -40.94 -59.05
C GLY A 10 55.64 -39.96 -57.86
N PRO A 11 54.82 -38.89 -57.94
CA PRO A 11 54.42 -38.11 -56.76
C PRO A 11 53.27 -38.82 -56.03
N LEU A 12 53.37 -38.95 -54.70
CA LEU A 12 52.26 -39.39 -53.84
C LEU A 12 51.38 -38.18 -53.45
N PRO A 13 50.05 -38.36 -53.35
CA PRO A 13 49.12 -37.25 -53.18
C PRO A 13 49.15 -36.72 -51.75
N THR A 14 48.99 -35.40 -51.67
CA THR A 14 48.72 -34.61 -50.46
C THR A 14 47.40 -35.03 -49.83
N GLY A 15 47.45 -35.90 -48.83
CA GLY A 15 46.34 -36.14 -47.92
C GLY A 15 46.30 -35.05 -46.84
N PHE A 16 45.55 -33.98 -47.06
CA PHE A 16 45.15 -33.06 -45.99
C PHE A 16 44.20 -33.80 -45.04
N ALA A 17 44.73 -34.29 -43.93
CA ALA A 17 43.92 -34.66 -42.78
C ALA A 17 43.41 -33.36 -42.12
N LEU A 18 42.22 -32.91 -42.55
CA LEU A 18 41.42 -31.92 -41.82
C LEU A 18 41.01 -32.54 -40.49
N ALA A 19 41.84 -32.30 -39.46
CA ALA A 19 41.41 -32.48 -38.07
C ALA A 19 40.32 -31.44 -37.80
N ALA A 20 39.06 -31.87 -37.93
CA ALA A 20 37.91 -31.10 -37.50
C ALA A 20 37.97 -30.96 -35.97
N PHE A 21 38.59 -29.89 -35.50
CA PHE A 21 38.41 -29.41 -34.14
C PHE A 21 36.96 -28.95 -34.01
N GLY A 22 36.09 -29.86 -33.57
CA GLY A 22 34.74 -29.53 -33.14
C GLY A 22 34.85 -28.54 -31.99
N ALA A 23 34.60 -27.26 -32.26
CA ALA A 23 34.44 -26.24 -31.25
C ALA A 23 33.17 -26.58 -30.43
N LEU A 24 33.35 -27.27 -29.31
CA LEU A 24 32.34 -27.39 -28.28
C LEU A 24 32.08 -25.97 -27.75
N LEU A 25 31.01 -25.34 -28.23
CA LEU A 25 30.46 -24.13 -27.64
C LEU A 25 29.96 -24.51 -26.23
N VAL A 26 30.82 -24.33 -25.24
CA VAL A 26 30.42 -24.39 -23.83
C VAL A 26 29.58 -23.15 -23.58
N THR A 27 28.26 -23.30 -23.65
CA THR A 27 27.33 -22.27 -23.21
C THR A 27 27.39 -22.21 -21.69
N SER A 28 28.26 -21.36 -21.15
CA SER A 28 28.24 -21.04 -19.72
C SER A 28 26.84 -20.58 -19.35
N PRO A 29 26.19 -21.15 -18.31
CA PRO A 29 24.88 -20.69 -17.89
C PRO A 29 25.02 -19.21 -17.51
N ALA A 30 24.22 -18.35 -18.15
CA ALA A 30 24.17 -16.94 -17.80
C ALA A 30 23.81 -16.83 -16.31
N LEU A 31 24.75 -16.36 -15.50
CA LEU A 31 24.51 -16.14 -14.08
C LEU A 31 23.37 -15.12 -13.94
N ALA A 32 22.50 -15.36 -12.97
CA ALA A 32 21.42 -14.44 -12.68
C ALA A 32 21.99 -13.04 -12.36
N ASP A 33 21.40 -12.01 -12.94
CA ASP A 33 21.82 -10.62 -12.79
C ASP A 33 20.61 -9.72 -12.50
N VAL A 34 20.74 -8.81 -11.53
CA VAL A 34 19.65 -7.90 -11.14
C VAL A 34 19.22 -7.07 -12.35
N LYS A 35 20.19 -6.54 -13.10
CA LYS A 35 19.94 -5.69 -14.26
C LYS A 35 19.25 -6.48 -15.38
N ALA A 36 19.67 -7.71 -15.66
CA ALA A 36 18.98 -8.58 -16.61
C ALA A 36 17.49 -8.76 -16.25
N GLY A 37 17.16 -8.89 -14.96
CA GLY A 37 15.77 -8.92 -14.51
C GLY A 37 15.02 -7.59 -14.72
N VAL A 38 15.69 -6.46 -14.48
CA VAL A 38 15.13 -5.10 -14.72
C VAL A 38 14.88 -4.87 -16.22
N ASP A 39 15.81 -5.29 -17.07
CA ASP A 39 15.67 -5.20 -18.53
C ASP A 39 14.47 -6.05 -18.99
N ALA A 40 14.35 -7.30 -18.51
CA ALA A 40 13.24 -8.18 -18.81
C ALA A 40 11.89 -7.60 -18.34
N TRP A 41 11.85 -7.03 -17.13
CA TRP A 41 10.64 -6.38 -16.60
C TRP A 41 10.23 -5.17 -17.44
N SER A 42 11.20 -4.34 -17.84
CA SER A 42 10.96 -3.16 -18.67
C SER A 42 10.43 -3.52 -20.06
N ALA A 43 10.81 -4.69 -20.57
CA ALA A 43 10.28 -5.28 -21.80
C ALA A 43 8.89 -5.95 -21.62
N GLY A 44 8.32 -5.93 -20.41
CA GLY A 44 7.05 -6.60 -20.09
C GLY A 44 7.17 -8.12 -19.92
N ASN A 45 8.38 -8.68 -20.01
CA ASN A 45 8.63 -10.11 -19.79
C ASN A 45 8.81 -10.38 -18.29
N TYR A 46 7.69 -10.31 -17.55
CA TYR A 46 7.71 -10.46 -16.10
C TYR A 46 8.19 -11.82 -15.65
N ALA A 47 7.82 -12.91 -16.33
CA ALA A 47 8.27 -14.26 -15.97
C ALA A 47 9.81 -14.39 -16.02
N ALA A 48 10.46 -13.84 -17.06
CA ALA A 48 11.92 -13.81 -17.14
C ALA A 48 12.53 -12.94 -16.04
N ALA A 49 11.93 -11.79 -15.71
CA ALA A 49 12.39 -10.96 -14.60
C ALA A 49 12.39 -11.72 -13.26
N ILE A 50 11.32 -12.48 -12.98
CA ILE A 50 11.24 -13.32 -11.77
C ILE A 50 12.31 -14.42 -11.77
N GLN A 51 12.57 -15.05 -12.92
CA GLN A 51 13.62 -16.06 -13.04
C GLN A 51 15.01 -15.49 -12.72
N GLN A 52 15.27 -14.23 -13.07
CA GLN A 52 16.52 -13.54 -12.73
C GLN A 52 16.58 -13.14 -11.25
N TRP A 53 15.53 -12.51 -10.73
CA TRP A 53 15.56 -11.96 -9.37
C TRP A 53 15.43 -13.02 -8.27
N LYS A 54 14.65 -14.08 -8.47
CA LYS A 54 14.41 -15.08 -7.42
C LYS A 54 15.70 -15.68 -6.83
N PRO A 55 16.63 -16.25 -7.63
CA PRO A 55 17.86 -16.83 -7.07
C PRO A 55 18.77 -15.81 -6.38
N LEU A 56 18.75 -14.55 -6.82
CA LEU A 56 19.51 -13.47 -6.18
C LEU A 56 18.89 -13.05 -4.86
N ALA A 57 17.57 -12.89 -4.83
CA ALA A 57 16.81 -12.57 -3.63
C ALA A 57 16.96 -13.67 -2.55
N ASP A 58 16.95 -14.93 -2.97
CA ASP A 58 17.20 -16.11 -2.11
C ASP A 58 18.62 -16.09 -1.52
N LYS A 59 19.59 -15.51 -2.23
CA LYS A 59 20.98 -15.31 -1.76
C LYS A 59 21.19 -14.04 -0.94
N GLY A 60 20.14 -13.24 -0.74
CA GLY A 60 20.21 -12.05 0.08
C GLY A 60 20.36 -10.73 -0.70
N ASP A 61 20.44 -10.74 -2.03
CA ASP A 61 20.60 -9.51 -2.80
C ASP A 61 19.43 -8.54 -2.56
N ALA A 62 19.73 -7.35 -2.04
CA ALA A 62 18.70 -6.42 -1.57
C ALA A 62 17.88 -5.81 -2.71
N ASP A 63 18.50 -5.56 -3.87
CA ASP A 63 17.82 -5.02 -5.05
C ASP A 63 16.89 -6.08 -5.66
N ALA A 64 17.35 -7.33 -5.74
CA ALA A 64 16.53 -8.45 -6.18
C ALA A 64 15.36 -8.71 -5.22
N GLN A 65 15.58 -8.60 -3.90
CA GLN A 65 14.51 -8.71 -2.90
C GLN A 65 13.47 -7.60 -3.09
N PHE A 66 13.89 -6.35 -3.28
CA PHE A 66 12.99 -5.23 -3.56
C PHE A 66 12.19 -5.44 -4.86
N ASN A 67 12.85 -5.83 -5.94
CA ASN A 67 12.21 -6.06 -7.23
C ASN A 67 11.22 -7.24 -7.19
N LEU A 68 11.58 -8.34 -6.51
CA LEU A 68 10.69 -9.47 -6.31
C LEU A 68 9.50 -9.12 -5.40
N ALA A 69 9.71 -8.27 -4.39
CA ALA A 69 8.63 -7.75 -3.56
C ALA A 69 7.61 -6.95 -4.38
N GLN A 70 8.09 -6.10 -5.30
CA GLN A 70 7.23 -5.35 -6.22
C GLN A 70 6.43 -6.28 -7.13
N ALA A 71 7.04 -7.36 -7.63
CA ALA A 71 6.35 -8.35 -8.44
C ALA A 71 5.19 -9.02 -7.70
N TYR A 72 5.42 -9.46 -6.46
CA TYR A 72 4.37 -10.03 -5.60
C TYR A 72 3.29 -9.00 -5.23
N LYS A 73 3.66 -7.74 -4.98
CA LYS A 73 2.72 -6.66 -4.70
C LYS A 73 1.81 -6.36 -5.90
N LEU A 74 2.36 -6.41 -7.12
CA LEU A 74 1.65 -6.06 -8.35
C LEU A 74 0.99 -7.26 -9.04
N GLY A 75 1.30 -8.50 -8.64
CA GLY A 75 0.82 -9.70 -9.32
C GLY A 75 1.39 -9.87 -10.73
N ARG A 76 2.63 -9.42 -10.97
CA ARG A 76 3.27 -9.45 -12.29
C ARG A 76 4.31 -10.54 -12.37
N GLY A 77 4.10 -11.52 -13.24
CA GLY A 77 4.97 -12.70 -13.37
C GLY A 77 4.82 -13.72 -12.22
N VAL A 78 4.13 -13.34 -11.14
CA VAL A 78 3.74 -14.15 -9.99
C VAL A 78 2.33 -13.75 -9.53
N PRO A 79 1.56 -14.62 -8.85
CA PRO A 79 0.31 -14.23 -8.19
C PRO A 79 0.54 -13.13 -7.14
N VAL A 80 -0.49 -12.31 -6.88
CA VAL A 80 -0.44 -11.31 -5.81
C VAL A 80 -0.25 -12.01 -4.46
N ASP A 81 0.75 -11.57 -3.70
CA ASP A 81 1.06 -12.08 -2.36
C ASP A 81 1.65 -10.95 -1.51
N LEU A 82 0.79 -10.24 -0.78
CA LEU A 82 1.20 -9.07 -0.01
C LEU A 82 2.10 -9.43 1.18
N ASP A 83 1.90 -10.61 1.77
CA ASP A 83 2.72 -11.08 2.90
C ASP A 83 4.15 -11.38 2.44
N LYS A 84 4.31 -12.05 1.28
CA LYS A 84 5.66 -12.25 0.69
C LYS A 84 6.30 -10.94 0.27
N ALA A 85 5.52 -10.03 -0.33
CA ALA A 85 6.03 -8.72 -0.71
C ALA A 85 6.57 -7.97 0.52
N GLU A 86 5.79 -7.92 1.60
CA GLU A 86 6.20 -7.27 2.84
C GLU A 86 7.45 -7.91 3.44
N ALA A 87 7.50 -9.25 3.52
CA ALA A 87 8.67 -9.95 4.03
C ALA A 87 9.95 -9.65 3.23
N LEU A 88 9.84 -9.56 1.90
CA LEU A 88 10.95 -9.21 1.03
C LEU A 88 11.35 -7.73 1.16
N TYR A 89 10.39 -6.81 1.29
CA TYR A 89 10.70 -5.40 1.60
C TYR A 89 11.42 -5.27 2.94
N GLY A 90 10.95 -5.97 3.98
CA GLY A 90 11.59 -5.96 5.28
C GLY A 90 13.03 -6.48 5.24
N LYS A 91 13.30 -7.56 4.48
CA LYS A 91 14.66 -8.08 4.27
C LYS A 91 15.57 -7.09 3.54
N ALA A 92 15.09 -6.47 2.46
CA ALA A 92 15.86 -5.47 1.72
C ALA A 92 16.10 -4.21 2.58
N ALA A 93 15.08 -3.78 3.34
CA ALA A 93 15.18 -2.65 4.26
C ALA A 93 16.20 -2.89 5.38
N ALA A 94 16.26 -4.11 5.93
CA ALA A 94 17.25 -4.49 6.93
C ALA A 94 18.70 -4.43 6.42
N GLN A 95 18.88 -4.47 5.10
CA GLN A 95 20.18 -4.32 4.43
C GLN A 95 20.48 -2.87 4.00
N GLY A 96 19.63 -1.92 4.37
CA GLY A 96 19.79 -0.51 4.02
C GLY A 96 19.23 -0.12 2.65
N HIS A 97 18.51 -1.01 1.96
CA HIS A 97 17.89 -0.64 0.69
C HIS A 97 16.84 0.45 0.90
N VAL A 98 17.09 1.61 0.29
CA VAL A 98 16.37 2.86 0.58
C VAL A 98 14.89 2.77 0.21
N GLN A 99 14.56 2.38 -1.03
CA GLN A 99 13.17 2.31 -1.48
C GLN A 99 12.36 1.20 -0.77
N ALA A 100 13.01 0.08 -0.44
CA ALA A 100 12.42 -0.98 0.37
C ALA A 100 12.11 -0.48 1.79
N SER A 101 13.04 0.27 2.40
CA SER A 101 12.86 0.90 3.71
C SER A 101 11.67 1.86 3.73
N ASP A 102 11.52 2.69 2.70
CA ASP A 102 10.39 3.60 2.57
C ASP A 102 9.06 2.84 2.47
N THR A 103 9.02 1.83 1.60
CA THR A 103 7.83 1.01 1.40
C THR A 103 7.45 0.23 2.66
N TYR A 104 8.44 -0.40 3.30
CA TYR A 104 8.25 -1.17 4.52
C TYR A 104 7.80 -0.28 5.70
N GLY A 105 8.41 0.90 5.86
CA GLY A 105 8.00 1.88 6.86
C GLY A 105 6.54 2.29 6.71
N LEU A 106 6.09 2.55 5.48
CA LEU A 106 4.69 2.87 5.21
C LEU A 106 3.76 1.69 5.49
N MET A 107 4.14 0.45 5.15
CA MET A 107 3.36 -0.75 5.46
C MET A 107 3.19 -0.95 6.97
N LEU A 108 4.28 -0.83 7.73
CA LEU A 108 4.25 -0.88 9.20
C LEU A 108 3.32 0.19 9.78
N PHE A 109 3.37 1.40 9.24
CA PHE A 109 2.52 2.50 9.70
C PHE A 109 1.03 2.21 9.42
N GLN A 110 0.70 1.74 8.22
CA GLN A 110 -0.66 1.47 7.77
C GLN A 110 -1.35 0.37 8.60
N ARG A 111 -0.61 -0.64 9.06
CA ARG A 111 -1.15 -1.70 9.91
C ARG A 111 -1.11 -1.40 11.41
N GLY A 112 -0.78 -0.16 11.79
CA GLY A 112 -0.82 0.29 13.18
C GLY A 112 0.46 0.08 13.99
N GLU A 113 1.52 -0.49 13.41
CA GLU A 113 2.83 -0.65 14.08
C GLU A 113 3.66 0.64 14.01
N ARG A 114 3.05 1.75 14.41
CA ARG A 114 3.55 3.10 14.17
C ARG A 114 4.88 3.38 14.87
N GLN A 115 5.15 2.78 16.05
CA GLN A 115 6.47 2.91 16.69
C GLN A 115 7.57 2.23 15.87
N LYS A 116 7.32 1.02 15.33
CA LYS A 116 8.30 0.31 14.48
C LYS A 116 8.50 1.03 13.14
N ALA A 117 7.45 1.66 12.62
CA ALA A 117 7.53 2.44 11.39
C ALA A 117 8.38 3.72 11.55
N MET A 118 8.36 4.34 12.73
CA MET A 118 8.85 5.71 12.90
C MET A 118 10.33 5.93 12.48
N PRO A 119 11.28 5.03 12.75
CA PRO A 119 12.64 5.18 12.22
C PRO A 119 12.70 5.28 10.69
N TYR A 120 11.92 4.45 9.99
CA TYR A 120 11.82 4.49 8.53
C TYR A 120 11.16 5.79 8.04
N ILE A 121 10.07 6.21 8.68
CA ILE A 121 9.38 7.47 8.37
C ILE A 121 10.32 8.68 8.56
N ARG A 122 11.09 8.72 9.66
CA ARG A 122 12.07 9.80 9.89
C ARG A 122 13.15 9.82 8.81
N ASN A 123 13.71 8.67 8.47
CA ASN A 123 14.73 8.57 7.44
C ASN A 123 14.19 9.00 6.06
N SER A 124 12.96 8.62 5.74
CA SER A 124 12.30 8.98 4.48
C SER A 124 11.97 10.47 4.40
N ALA A 125 11.42 11.05 5.48
CA ALA A 125 11.17 12.48 5.59
C ALA A 125 12.47 13.30 5.53
N ALA A 126 13.56 12.80 6.11
CA ALA A 126 14.88 13.42 6.01
C ALA A 126 15.41 13.46 4.56
N ARG A 127 14.81 12.72 3.63
CA ARG A 127 15.10 12.78 2.18
C ARG A 127 14.00 13.45 1.38
N GLY A 128 13.05 14.11 2.05
CA GLY A 128 11.97 14.85 1.44
C GLY A 128 10.90 13.99 0.77
N ASP A 129 10.69 12.76 1.23
CA ASP A 129 9.49 12.01 0.81
C ASP A 129 8.25 12.70 1.39
N ALA A 130 7.41 13.26 0.50
CA ALA A 130 6.26 14.07 0.88
C ALA A 130 5.28 13.33 1.80
N ARG A 131 5.10 12.01 1.60
CA ARG A 131 4.20 11.21 2.43
C ARG A 131 4.81 11.01 3.82
N ALA A 132 6.10 10.74 3.93
CA ALA A 132 6.79 10.61 5.19
C ALA A 132 6.88 11.93 5.95
N GLU A 133 7.15 13.05 5.27
CA GLU A 133 7.08 14.39 5.85
C GLU A 133 5.70 14.67 6.44
N TYR A 134 4.63 14.35 5.70
CA TYR A 134 3.26 14.46 6.20
C TYR A 134 3.02 13.61 7.45
N LEU A 135 3.41 12.33 7.44
CA LEU A 135 3.21 11.42 8.57
C LEU A 135 4.00 11.86 9.81
N LEU A 136 5.24 12.28 9.63
CA LEU A 136 6.08 12.79 10.71
C LEU A 136 5.54 14.13 11.26
N GLY A 137 5.07 15.01 10.38
CA GLY A 137 4.46 16.28 10.76
C GLY A 137 3.18 16.09 11.57
N VAL A 138 2.29 15.19 11.17
CA VAL A 138 1.09 14.82 11.95
C VAL A 138 1.46 14.20 13.30
N ALA A 139 2.50 13.38 13.35
CA ALA A 139 2.98 12.80 14.61
C ALA A 139 3.49 13.88 15.58
N HIS A 140 4.26 14.86 15.11
CA HIS A 140 4.69 16.02 15.90
C HIS A 140 3.53 16.92 16.31
N PHE A 141 2.50 17.06 15.48
CA PHE A 141 1.33 17.84 15.84
C PHE A 141 0.55 17.19 17.00
N ASN A 142 0.38 15.86 16.95
CA ASN A 142 -0.38 15.13 17.95
C ASN A 142 0.42 14.91 19.25
N GLY A 143 1.73 14.66 19.14
CA GLY A 143 2.59 14.30 20.27
C GLY A 143 2.40 12.86 20.76
N ASP A 144 2.00 11.94 19.87
CA ASP A 144 1.64 10.56 20.24
C ASP A 144 2.83 9.59 20.23
N ILE A 145 3.63 9.60 19.16
CA ILE A 145 4.76 8.68 18.92
C ILE A 145 6.10 9.42 18.84
N VAL A 146 6.03 10.73 18.64
CA VAL A 146 7.17 11.64 18.70
C VAL A 146 6.79 12.80 19.60
N GLU A 147 7.78 13.48 20.15
CA GLU A 147 7.55 14.67 20.98
C GLU A 147 6.73 15.72 20.20
N LYS A 148 5.78 16.36 20.90
CA LYS A 148 4.96 17.41 20.31
C LYS A 148 5.85 18.61 19.95
N ASP A 149 5.86 18.97 18.68
CA ASP A 149 6.63 20.11 18.15
C ASP A 149 5.82 20.76 17.02
N TRP A 150 5.09 21.82 17.35
CA TRP A 150 4.19 22.47 16.40
C TRP A 150 4.92 23.21 15.26
N VAL A 151 6.09 23.77 15.54
CA VAL A 151 6.91 24.44 14.52
C VAL A 151 7.38 23.43 13.49
N ARG A 152 7.92 22.29 13.94
CA ARG A 152 8.34 21.19 13.05
C ARG A 152 7.17 20.52 12.36
N ALA A 153 6.05 20.32 13.06
CA ALA A 153 4.84 19.76 12.48
C ALA A 153 4.36 20.58 11.28
N TYR A 154 4.19 21.89 11.47
CA TYR A 154 3.72 22.77 10.41
C TYR A 154 4.75 22.88 9.27
N ALA A 155 6.05 22.91 9.59
CA ALA A 155 7.11 22.92 8.58
C ALA A 155 7.08 21.69 7.67
N LEU A 156 7.01 20.49 8.26
CA LEU A 156 6.99 19.22 7.52
C LEU A 156 5.72 19.08 6.67
N VAL A 157 4.54 19.40 7.21
CA VAL A 157 3.29 19.31 6.42
C VAL A 157 3.26 20.38 5.32
N SER A 158 3.87 21.55 5.54
CA SER A 158 4.04 22.56 4.49
C SER A 158 4.93 22.08 3.34
N LEU A 159 6.02 21.34 3.63
CA LEU A 159 6.85 20.73 2.59
C LEU A 159 6.09 19.68 1.80
N ALA A 160 5.35 18.80 2.50
CA ALA A 160 4.49 17.81 1.86
C ALA A 160 3.43 18.45 0.94
N GLN A 161 2.84 19.58 1.36
CA GLN A 161 1.88 20.33 0.52
C GLN A 161 2.55 20.91 -0.73
N ARG A 162 3.74 21.52 -0.59
CA ARG A 162 4.51 22.08 -1.72
C ARG A 162 4.93 20.99 -2.71
N ALA A 163 5.20 19.78 -2.22
CA ALA A 163 5.47 18.60 -3.03
C ALA A 163 4.20 18.01 -3.69
N GLY A 164 3.03 18.63 -3.49
CA GLY A 164 1.78 18.27 -4.15
C GLY A 164 0.98 17.17 -3.46
N LEU A 165 1.25 16.85 -2.19
CA LEU A 165 0.48 15.84 -1.44
C LEU A 165 -0.91 16.41 -1.08
N PRO A 166 -2.02 15.88 -1.66
CA PRO A 166 -3.34 16.50 -1.49
C PRO A 166 -3.84 16.55 -0.04
N GLN A 167 -3.46 15.55 0.76
CA GLN A 167 -3.84 15.44 2.18
C GLN A 167 -3.24 16.55 3.05
N ALA A 168 -2.11 17.12 2.63
CA ALA A 168 -1.37 18.10 3.43
C ALA A 168 -2.13 19.43 3.57
N ALA A 169 -2.84 19.88 2.53
CA ALA A 169 -3.62 21.12 2.58
C ALA A 169 -4.74 21.05 3.64
N GLY A 170 -5.47 19.93 3.69
CA GLY A 170 -6.50 19.72 4.71
C GLY A 170 -5.93 19.62 6.13
N ALA A 171 -4.75 19.01 6.29
CA ALA A 171 -4.08 18.95 7.58
C ALA A 171 -3.59 20.33 8.04
N LEU A 172 -3.02 21.15 7.15
CA LEU A 172 -2.60 22.52 7.48
C LEU A 172 -3.77 23.39 7.92
N SER A 173 -4.92 23.28 7.24
CA SER A 173 -6.14 23.99 7.66
C SER A 173 -6.60 23.59 9.07
N GLN A 174 -6.43 22.33 9.48
CA GLN A 174 -6.70 21.90 10.85
C GLN A 174 -5.64 22.41 11.82
N MET A 175 -4.36 22.36 11.43
CA MET A 175 -3.26 22.90 12.22
C MET A 175 -3.41 24.40 12.47
N ASP A 176 -3.88 25.17 11.50
CA ASP A 176 -4.10 26.62 11.61
C ASP A 176 -5.09 27.00 12.73
N ALA A 177 -6.01 26.10 13.08
CA ALA A 177 -6.96 26.30 14.18
C ALA A 177 -6.32 26.11 15.57
N HIS A 178 -5.13 25.50 15.64
CA HIS A 178 -4.48 25.10 16.88
C HIS A 178 -3.09 25.71 17.07
N ILE A 179 -2.34 25.92 15.98
CA ILE A 179 -0.97 26.42 16.01
C ILE A 179 -0.98 27.95 15.91
N PRO A 180 -0.43 28.67 16.92
CA PRO A 180 -0.33 30.12 16.90
C PRO A 180 0.39 30.64 15.65
N LEU A 181 0.03 31.85 15.24
CA LEU A 181 0.66 32.49 14.07
C LEU A 181 2.19 32.58 14.20
N GLU A 182 2.69 32.87 15.40
CA GLU A 182 4.14 32.95 15.67
C GLU A 182 4.87 31.64 15.36
N ASP A 183 4.30 30.49 15.77
CA ASP A 183 4.90 29.18 15.49
C ASP A 183 4.83 28.83 14.00
N ARG A 184 3.73 29.21 13.33
CA ARG A 184 3.62 29.07 11.87
C ARG A 184 4.66 29.94 11.15
N GLN A 185 4.94 31.15 11.63
CA GLN A 185 6.00 32.00 11.09
C GLN A 185 7.39 31.38 11.28
N LYS A 186 7.70 30.87 12.49
CA LYS A 186 8.95 30.13 12.76
C LYS A 186 9.11 28.91 11.86
N SER A 187 8.00 28.23 11.54
CA SER A 187 8.04 27.03 10.70
C SER A 187 8.55 27.29 9.28
N VAL A 188 8.44 28.52 8.76
CA VAL A 188 8.89 28.87 7.40
C VAL A 188 10.41 28.73 7.28
N ALA A 189 11.16 29.23 8.26
CA ALA A 189 12.61 29.11 8.31
C ALA A 189 13.03 27.64 8.49
N LEU A 190 12.36 26.91 9.38
CA LEU A 190 12.62 25.49 9.60
C LEU A 190 12.32 24.65 8.34
N ALA A 191 11.24 24.93 7.62
CA ALA A 191 10.92 24.23 6.37
C ALA A 191 12.01 24.43 5.31
N ALA A 192 12.55 25.64 5.18
CA ALA A 192 13.67 25.90 4.28
C ALA A 192 14.92 25.09 4.66
N GLN A 193 15.24 25.02 5.95
CA GLN A 193 16.37 24.21 6.44
C GLN A 193 16.17 22.71 6.18
N LEU A 194 14.98 22.18 6.49
CA LEU A 194 14.65 20.78 6.27
C LEU A 194 14.70 20.42 4.77
N SER A 195 14.21 21.28 3.89
CA SER A 195 14.29 21.09 2.44
C SER A 195 15.75 21.03 1.97
N ALA A 196 16.59 21.98 2.39
CA ALA A 196 18.01 21.98 2.04
C ALA A 196 18.74 20.74 2.55
N GLN A 197 18.42 20.28 3.76
CA GLN A 197 18.96 19.04 4.31
C GLN A 197 18.50 17.81 3.50
N ALA A 198 17.24 17.79 3.06
CA ALA A 198 16.72 16.73 2.22
C ALA A 198 17.43 16.66 0.87
N ASP A 199 17.70 17.80 0.23
CA ASP A 199 18.50 17.88 -0.99
C ASP A 199 19.92 17.32 -0.78
N ALA A 200 20.59 17.74 0.29
CA ALA A 200 21.92 17.24 0.64
C ALA A 200 21.93 15.72 0.89
N ASN A 201 20.93 15.22 1.63
CA ASN A 201 20.79 13.80 1.92
C ASN A 201 20.59 12.99 0.63
N ARG A 202 19.74 13.44 -0.29
CA ARG A 202 19.56 12.77 -1.60
C ARG A 202 20.83 12.78 -2.43
N ALA A 203 21.54 13.91 -2.49
CA ALA A 203 22.80 14.02 -3.23
C ALA A 203 23.88 13.06 -2.69
N SER A 204 23.97 12.90 -1.36
CA SER A 204 24.90 11.96 -0.74
C SER A 204 24.58 10.49 -1.09
N GLN A 205 23.29 10.14 -1.21
CA GLN A 205 22.87 8.79 -1.56
C GLN A 205 23.15 8.46 -3.03
N THR A 206 22.95 9.40 -3.94
CA THR A 206 23.27 9.20 -5.36
C THR A 206 24.77 9.02 -5.56
N ALA A 207 25.60 9.82 -4.88
CA ALA A 207 27.05 9.69 -4.94
C ALA A 207 27.54 8.33 -4.40
N GLY A 208 26.93 7.83 -3.31
CA GLY A 208 27.23 6.50 -2.79
C GLY A 208 26.84 5.36 -3.73
N ALA A 209 25.72 5.50 -4.45
CA ALA A 209 25.25 4.50 -5.42
C ALA A 209 26.15 4.42 -6.67
N GLU A 210 26.70 5.54 -7.13
CA GLU A 210 27.63 5.56 -8.27
C GLU A 210 28.98 4.90 -7.96
N LEU A 211 29.47 5.04 -6.72
CA LEU A 211 30.73 4.43 -6.28
C LEU A 211 30.60 2.94 -5.90
N GLY A 212 29.38 2.44 -5.69
CA GLY A 212 29.10 1.08 -5.19
C GLY A 212 28.80 -0.02 -6.22
N SER A 213 28.66 0.30 -7.52
CA SER A 213 28.26 -0.63 -8.59
C SER A 213 26.93 -1.37 -8.37
N GLY A 214 25.90 -0.88 -9.06
CA GLY A 214 24.65 -1.58 -9.25
C GLY A 214 23.58 -0.56 -9.63
N LYS A 215 23.31 -0.39 -10.92
CA LYS A 215 22.24 0.50 -11.37
C LYS A 215 20.91 0.00 -10.77
N VAL A 216 20.45 0.66 -9.72
CA VAL A 216 19.10 0.50 -9.18
C VAL A 216 18.13 0.75 -10.33
N ALA A 217 17.14 -0.12 -10.47
CA ALA A 217 16.06 0.12 -11.40
C ALA A 217 15.49 1.52 -11.15
N PRO A 218 15.30 2.38 -12.16
CA PRO A 218 14.48 3.57 -11.95
C PRO A 218 13.16 3.12 -11.33
N PRO A 219 12.52 3.95 -10.47
CA PRO A 219 11.23 3.59 -9.89
C PRO A 219 10.34 3.09 -11.02
N LEU A 220 10.00 1.79 -10.97
CA LEU A 220 9.25 1.12 -12.02
C LEU A 220 8.04 1.99 -12.31
N SER A 221 7.97 2.56 -13.51
CA SER A 221 7.02 3.61 -13.83
C SER A 221 5.65 3.20 -13.29
N PRO A 222 4.99 4.06 -12.48
CA PRO A 222 3.62 3.77 -12.12
C PRO A 222 2.86 3.53 -13.43
N PRO A 223 1.90 2.59 -13.46
CA PRO A 223 1.11 2.38 -14.67
C PRO A 223 0.60 3.73 -15.19
N PRO A 224 0.40 3.89 -16.53
CA PRO A 224 -0.45 4.99 -16.99
C PRO A 224 -1.68 4.95 -16.11
N ARG A 225 -2.10 6.10 -15.56
CA ARG A 225 -3.20 6.17 -14.59
C ARG A 225 -4.39 5.40 -15.16
N LEU A 226 -4.50 4.12 -14.83
CA LEU A 226 -5.78 3.50 -14.65
C LEU A 226 -6.40 4.40 -13.61
N ALA A 227 -7.53 5.01 -13.97
CA ALA A 227 -8.37 5.70 -13.02
C ALA A 227 -8.66 4.67 -11.92
N VAL A 228 -7.83 4.69 -10.88
CA VAL A 228 -8.16 4.14 -9.59
C VAL A 228 -9.36 4.98 -9.20
N ALA A 229 -10.54 4.36 -9.22
CA ALA A 229 -11.71 4.91 -8.57
C ALA A 229 -11.25 5.44 -7.19
N PRO A 230 -11.72 6.61 -6.74
CA PRO A 230 -11.08 7.37 -5.67
C PRO A 230 -11.29 6.71 -4.29
N ASP A 231 -10.68 5.56 -4.06
CA ASP A 231 -10.31 5.13 -2.72
C ASP A 231 -9.07 5.91 -2.33
N SER A 232 -9.35 7.13 -1.91
CA SER A 232 -8.39 8.10 -1.43
C SER A 232 -7.50 7.45 -0.35
N PRO A 233 -6.17 7.71 -0.37
CA PRO A 233 -5.29 7.41 0.76
C PRO A 233 -5.69 8.12 2.08
N ALA A 234 -6.78 8.91 2.06
CA ALA A 234 -7.43 9.51 3.21
C ALA A 234 -7.94 8.50 4.25
N ARG A 235 -8.09 7.20 3.93
CA ARG A 235 -8.49 6.17 4.92
C ARG A 235 -7.32 5.50 5.64
N ALA A 236 -6.13 5.44 5.04
CA ALA A 236 -4.94 4.92 5.72
C ALA A 236 -4.50 5.79 6.91
N GLY A 237 -4.98 7.04 6.97
CA GLY A 237 -4.80 7.97 8.09
C GLY A 237 -5.96 7.99 9.10
N ALA A 238 -7.00 7.18 8.95
CA ALA A 238 -8.18 7.24 9.81
C ALA A 238 -8.37 5.97 10.68
N ASP A 239 -7.68 4.87 10.35
CA ASP A 239 -7.95 3.55 10.93
C ASP A 239 -7.05 3.18 12.14
N TYR A 240 -6.11 4.02 12.57
CA TYR A 240 -5.17 3.69 13.65
C TYR A 240 -5.70 3.84 15.09
N THR A 241 -7.03 3.85 15.30
CA THR A 241 -7.63 3.92 16.65
C THR A 241 -8.52 2.73 17.03
N VAL A 242 -8.56 1.66 16.24
CA VAL A 242 -9.39 0.49 16.55
C VAL A 242 -8.50 -0.74 16.85
N PRO A 243 -8.60 -1.36 18.04
CA PRO A 243 -7.96 -2.65 18.31
C PRO A 243 -8.60 -3.74 17.46
N GLN A 244 -7.82 -4.39 16.60
CA GLN A 244 -8.33 -5.45 15.70
C GLN A 244 -8.49 -6.77 16.47
N ALA A 245 -9.72 -7.24 16.64
CA ALA A 245 -10.01 -8.58 17.14
C ALA A 245 -9.72 -9.64 16.05
N ALA A 246 -9.11 -10.75 16.45
CA ALA A 246 -8.72 -11.85 15.57
C ALA A 246 -9.92 -12.47 14.83
N SER A 247 -9.75 -12.74 13.54
CA SER A 247 -10.74 -13.47 12.73
C SER A 247 -10.59 -14.99 12.93
N PRO A 248 -11.67 -15.76 13.14
CA PRO A 248 -11.60 -17.22 13.19
C PRO A 248 -11.54 -17.86 11.80
N ARG A 249 -10.79 -18.97 11.74
CA ARG A 249 -10.49 -19.85 10.60
C ARG A 249 -11.76 -20.51 10.03
N ALA A 250 -11.79 -20.67 8.70
CA ALA A 250 -12.89 -21.30 7.97
C ALA A 250 -13.01 -22.82 8.20
N ALA A 251 -14.26 -23.31 8.24
CA ALA A 251 -14.63 -24.73 8.21
C ALA A 251 -15.55 -25.03 6.98
N PRO A 252 -15.65 -26.29 6.52
CA PRO A 252 -15.83 -26.64 5.10
C PRO A 252 -17.30 -26.75 4.63
N GLN A 253 -17.48 -26.59 3.31
CA GLN A 253 -18.77 -26.60 2.60
C GLN A 253 -19.44 -27.99 2.58
N ALA A 254 -20.76 -28.02 2.81
CA ALA A 254 -21.60 -29.22 2.70
C ALA A 254 -22.39 -29.27 1.37
N LYS A 255 -22.53 -30.48 0.82
CA LYS A 255 -23.29 -30.83 -0.40
C LYS A 255 -24.81 -30.76 -0.21
N PRO A 256 -25.62 -30.62 -1.27
CA PRO A 256 -27.06 -30.39 -1.17
C PRO A 256 -27.87 -31.69 -1.03
N SER A 257 -29.00 -31.62 -0.33
CA SER A 257 -30.05 -32.66 -0.30
C SER A 257 -31.42 -32.10 -0.69
N PRO A 258 -32.35 -32.93 -1.22
CA PRO A 258 -33.42 -32.49 -2.11
C PRO A 258 -34.81 -32.31 -1.48
N ALA A 259 -35.68 -31.74 -2.31
CA ALA A 259 -37.02 -31.18 -2.10
C ALA A 259 -38.02 -31.90 -1.18
N ARG A 260 -38.84 -31.11 -0.47
CA ARG A 260 -40.13 -31.52 0.13
C ARG A 260 -41.29 -30.66 -0.39
N LYS A 261 -42.41 -31.34 -0.70
CA LYS A 261 -43.71 -30.88 -1.23
C LYS A 261 -44.56 -30.08 -0.21
N PRO A 262 -45.68 -29.43 -0.63
CA PRO A 262 -46.10 -28.11 -0.12
C PRO A 262 -47.32 -28.05 0.83
N ALA A 263 -47.40 -26.88 1.51
CA ALA A 263 -48.56 -26.17 2.11
C ALA A 263 -49.12 -26.69 3.46
N PRO A 264 -49.47 -25.80 4.41
CA PRO A 264 -50.48 -24.75 4.22
C PRO A 264 -50.01 -23.33 4.57
N ALA A 265 -50.69 -22.33 4.00
CA ALA A 265 -50.63 -20.92 4.38
C ALA A 265 -51.97 -20.53 5.05
N PRO A 266 -52.09 -19.40 5.77
CA PRO A 266 -51.08 -18.69 6.56
C PRO A 266 -51.58 -18.51 8.00
N GLU A 267 -50.88 -19.06 8.99
CA GLU A 267 -51.14 -18.63 10.36
C GLU A 267 -50.40 -17.32 10.59
N ARG A 268 -51.20 -16.27 10.80
CA ARG A 268 -50.75 -14.91 11.07
C ARG A 268 -50.49 -14.82 12.59
N PRO A 269 -49.24 -14.73 13.08
CA PRO A 269 -49.02 -14.42 14.47
C PRO A 269 -48.95 -12.90 14.61
N ALA A 270 -49.90 -12.40 15.39
CA ALA A 270 -49.78 -11.32 16.34
C ALA A 270 -49.03 -10.05 15.90
N ALA A 271 -49.78 -8.95 15.90
CA ALA A 271 -49.24 -7.62 16.10
C ALA A 271 -48.36 -7.59 17.36
N ALA A 272 -47.05 -7.70 17.18
CA ALA A 272 -46.06 -7.20 18.12
C ALA A 272 -45.81 -5.74 17.75
N THR A 273 -46.50 -4.85 18.47
CA THR A 273 -46.10 -3.47 18.80
C THR A 273 -45.01 -2.88 17.91
N GLY A 274 -45.42 -2.08 16.92
CA GLY A 274 -44.53 -1.19 16.19
C GLY A 274 -43.81 -0.25 17.16
N GLY A 275 -42.49 -0.10 16.99
CA GLY A 275 -41.74 0.94 17.69
C GLY A 275 -40.23 0.77 17.81
N ALA A 276 -39.65 -0.42 17.66
CA ALA A 276 -38.27 -0.63 18.12
C ALA A 276 -37.19 -0.55 17.03
N TRP A 277 -37.51 -0.75 15.75
CA TRP A 277 -36.48 -0.78 14.71
C TRP A 277 -35.93 0.61 14.42
N ARG A 278 -34.60 0.74 14.53
CA ARG A 278 -33.83 1.96 14.31
C ARG A 278 -32.50 1.67 13.63
N LEU A 279 -31.98 2.66 12.92
CA LEU A 279 -30.68 2.60 12.27
C LEU A 279 -29.65 3.35 13.08
N GLN A 280 -28.57 2.70 13.50
CA GLN A 280 -27.38 3.41 13.98
C GLN A 280 -26.63 3.97 12.77
N LEU A 281 -26.57 5.29 12.67
CA LEU A 281 -25.92 6.00 11.56
C LEU A 281 -24.45 6.34 11.86
N GLY A 282 -24.07 6.34 13.14
CA GLY A 282 -22.69 6.58 13.57
C GLY A 282 -22.55 6.80 15.07
N ALA A 283 -21.31 6.87 15.54
CA ALA A 283 -20.94 7.25 16.91
C ALA A 283 -19.91 8.37 16.84
N PHE A 284 -20.15 9.47 17.56
CA PHE A 284 -19.41 10.72 17.42
C PHE A 284 -18.83 11.16 18.76
N GLY A 285 -17.56 11.55 18.79
CA GLY A 285 -16.95 12.17 19.99
C GLY A 285 -17.42 13.60 20.24
N VAL A 286 -17.99 14.27 19.22
CA VAL A 286 -18.55 15.62 19.30
C VAL A 286 -20.02 15.57 18.85
N PRO A 287 -20.99 15.90 19.73
CA PRO A 287 -22.42 15.81 19.41
C PRO A 287 -22.83 16.58 18.14
N GLY A 288 -22.24 17.76 17.89
CA GLY A 288 -22.54 18.57 16.69
C GLY A 288 -22.24 17.87 15.35
N ASN A 289 -21.33 16.89 15.32
CA ASN A 289 -21.05 16.12 14.11
C ASN A 289 -22.21 15.16 13.78
N ALA A 290 -22.86 14.61 14.81
CA ALA A 290 -24.05 13.78 14.66
C ALA A 290 -25.22 14.60 14.08
N GLU A 291 -25.34 15.86 14.49
CA GLU A 291 -26.41 16.75 14.03
C GLU A 291 -26.26 17.12 12.55
N ARG A 292 -25.04 17.43 12.12
CA ARG A 292 -24.74 17.71 10.72
C ARG A 292 -25.00 16.48 9.84
N LEU A 293 -24.64 15.28 10.30
CA LEU A 293 -24.95 14.06 9.55
C LEU A 293 -26.46 13.85 9.44
N TRP A 294 -27.20 14.04 10.54
CA TRP A 294 -28.66 13.93 10.52
C TRP A 294 -29.30 14.92 9.55
N ALA A 295 -28.88 16.18 9.54
CA ALA A 295 -29.44 17.22 8.66
C ALA A 295 -29.27 16.90 7.16
N THR A 296 -28.21 16.17 6.81
CA THR A 296 -27.97 15.69 5.44
C THR A 296 -28.85 14.47 5.12
N LEU A 297 -28.88 13.47 6.01
CA LEU A 297 -29.57 12.21 5.73
C LEU A 297 -31.09 12.30 5.86
N SER A 298 -31.61 13.14 6.76
CA SER A 298 -33.05 13.26 7.01
C SER A 298 -33.85 13.77 5.81
N LYS A 299 -33.17 14.39 4.82
CA LYS A 299 -33.78 14.89 3.58
C LYS A 299 -33.99 13.80 2.53
N ARG A 300 -33.45 12.61 2.76
CA ARG A 300 -33.46 11.54 1.77
C ARG A 300 -34.76 10.72 1.88
N PRO A 301 -35.28 10.20 0.76
CA PRO A 301 -36.56 9.51 0.74
C PRO A 301 -36.58 8.25 1.61
N GLU A 302 -35.43 7.59 1.78
CA GLU A 302 -35.31 6.34 2.55
C GLU A 302 -35.31 6.58 4.06
N MET A 303 -35.15 7.85 4.46
CA MET A 303 -35.21 8.34 5.85
C MET A 303 -36.56 9.00 6.18
N ALA A 304 -37.51 9.01 5.23
CA ALA A 304 -38.81 9.64 5.42
C ALA A 304 -39.57 9.04 6.62
N GLY A 305 -40.08 9.91 7.49
CA GLY A 305 -40.80 9.51 8.71
C GLY A 305 -39.92 9.04 9.87
N SER A 306 -38.60 8.94 9.68
CA SER A 306 -37.68 8.59 10.77
C SER A 306 -37.39 9.79 11.68
N LYS A 307 -37.19 9.52 12.97
CA LYS A 307 -36.88 10.52 14.00
C LYS A 307 -35.46 10.37 14.50
N ARG A 308 -34.78 11.50 14.69
CA ARG A 308 -33.44 11.56 15.28
C ARG A 308 -33.48 11.09 16.73
N GLN A 309 -32.53 10.26 17.12
CA GLN A 309 -32.22 9.96 18.51
C GLN A 309 -30.71 10.05 18.73
N LEU A 310 -30.29 10.87 19.68
CA LEU A 310 -28.92 10.94 20.16
C LEU A 310 -28.85 10.20 21.50
N VAL A 311 -28.02 9.17 21.57
CA VAL A 311 -27.88 8.35 22.78
C VAL A 311 -26.43 8.44 23.28
N PRO A 312 -26.20 8.94 24.50
CA PRO A 312 -24.88 8.92 25.12
C PRO A 312 -24.36 7.48 25.28
N ALA A 313 -23.09 7.26 24.94
CA ALA A 313 -22.40 5.98 25.05
C ALA A 313 -20.96 6.21 25.50
N GLY A 314 -20.76 6.37 26.81
CA GLY A 314 -19.47 6.76 27.39
C GLY A 314 -19.03 8.14 26.91
N LYS A 315 -17.85 8.23 26.29
CA LYS A 315 -17.33 9.48 25.69
C LYS A 315 -17.89 9.79 24.30
N LEU A 316 -18.77 8.95 23.76
CA LEU A 316 -19.33 9.09 22.42
C LEU A 316 -20.84 9.33 22.48
N THR A 317 -21.37 9.94 21.43
CA THR A 317 -22.81 10.08 21.18
C THR A 317 -23.19 9.25 19.96
N LYS A 318 -24.05 8.26 20.12
CA LYS A 318 -24.57 7.45 19.02
C LYS A 318 -25.76 8.14 18.38
N LEU A 319 -25.75 8.26 17.05
CA LEU A 319 -26.86 8.78 16.26
C LEU A 319 -27.70 7.61 15.75
N TYR A 320 -28.99 7.67 16.05
CA TYR A 320 -29.98 6.74 15.54
C TYR A 320 -31.07 7.45 14.73
N ALA A 321 -31.56 6.76 13.71
CA ALA A 321 -32.83 7.04 13.04
C ALA A 321 -33.87 6.03 13.50
N ALA A 322 -34.87 6.44 14.26
CA ALA A 322 -35.90 5.56 14.79
C ALA A 322 -37.25 5.76 14.08
N GLY A 323 -38.15 4.79 14.22
CA GLY A 323 -39.50 4.87 13.66
C GLY A 323 -39.75 3.95 12.46
N PHE A 324 -38.89 2.94 12.24
CA PHE A 324 -39.15 1.92 11.24
C PHE A 324 -40.16 0.90 11.77
N ALA A 325 -41.20 0.63 10.99
CA ALA A 325 -42.31 -0.25 11.37
C ALA A 325 -41.90 -1.74 11.40
N SER A 326 -40.83 -2.11 10.69
CA SER A 326 -40.31 -3.48 10.66
C SER A 326 -38.81 -3.52 10.37
N LYS A 327 -38.18 -4.63 10.73
CA LYS A 327 -36.80 -4.93 10.36
C LYS A 327 -36.56 -4.81 8.85
N ALA A 328 -37.48 -5.34 8.04
CA ALA A 328 -37.37 -5.30 6.58
C ALA A 328 -37.38 -3.86 6.04
N GLN A 329 -38.14 -2.95 6.66
CA GLN A 329 -38.13 -1.54 6.29
C GLN A 329 -36.79 -0.88 6.66
N ALA A 330 -36.27 -1.16 7.86
CA ALA A 330 -34.98 -0.65 8.31
C ALA A 330 -33.82 -1.21 7.46
N ASP A 331 -33.82 -2.50 7.12
CA ASP A 331 -32.84 -3.14 6.24
C ASP A 331 -32.82 -2.46 4.87
N ARG A 332 -33.99 -2.23 4.24
CA ARG A 332 -34.08 -1.53 2.95
C ARG A 332 -33.53 -0.10 3.01
N ALA A 333 -33.90 0.65 4.04
CA ALA A 333 -33.39 2.00 4.23
C ALA A 333 -31.87 2.00 4.41
N CYS A 334 -31.34 1.06 5.20
CA CYS A 334 -29.92 0.95 5.42
C CYS A 334 -29.14 0.51 4.16
N SER A 335 -29.68 -0.43 3.38
CA SER A 335 -29.08 -0.83 2.09
C SER A 335 -28.99 0.34 1.11
N ALA A 336 -30.02 1.18 1.04
CA ALA A 336 -30.02 2.36 0.17
C ALA A 336 -29.01 3.43 0.64
N LEU A 337 -28.86 3.62 1.96
CA LEU A 337 -27.80 4.47 2.51
C LEU A 337 -26.42 3.93 2.13
N LYS A 338 -26.18 2.62 2.26
CA LYS A 338 -24.90 1.99 1.89
C LYS A 338 -24.59 2.11 0.40
N ALA A 339 -25.59 1.99 -0.48
CA ALA A 339 -25.41 2.17 -1.92
C ALA A 339 -24.91 3.58 -2.29
N SER A 340 -25.18 4.57 -1.44
CA SER A 340 -24.68 5.94 -1.57
C SER A 340 -23.47 6.26 -0.69
N GLY A 341 -22.81 5.24 -0.13
CA GLY A 341 -21.60 5.38 0.68
C GLY A 341 -21.84 5.76 2.15
N GLN A 342 -23.08 5.74 2.63
CA GLN A 342 -23.40 5.98 4.04
C GLN A 342 -23.53 4.67 4.80
N GLU A 343 -22.64 4.43 5.75
CA GLU A 343 -22.71 3.28 6.64
C GLU A 343 -23.86 3.40 7.65
N CYS A 344 -24.44 2.24 7.98
CA CYS A 344 -25.51 2.11 8.96
C CYS A 344 -25.62 0.68 9.48
N ILE A 345 -26.20 0.53 10.67
CA ILE A 345 -26.48 -0.76 11.31
C ILE A 345 -27.94 -0.78 11.74
N VAL A 346 -28.68 -1.83 11.35
CA VAL A 346 -30.06 -2.04 11.79
C VAL A 346 -30.06 -2.61 13.21
N THR A 347 -30.82 -2.00 14.10
CA THR A 347 -30.92 -2.36 15.53
C THR A 347 -32.38 -2.28 15.99
N SER A 348 -32.73 -3.04 17.01
CA SER A 348 -34.02 -2.94 17.74
C SER A 348 -33.83 -2.38 19.15
#